data_AF-A0A8T6NM81-F1
#
_entry.id   AF-A0A8T6NM81-F1
#
_cell.length_a   1.000
_cell.length_b   1.000
_cell.length_c   1.000
_cell.angle_alpha   90.00
_cell.angle_beta   90.00
_cell.angle_gamma   90.00
#
_symmetry.space_group_name_H-M   'P 1'
#
loop_
_entity.id
_entity.type
_entity.pdbx_description
1 polymer ?
#
loop_
_entity_poly.entity_id
_entity_poly.type
_entity_poly.pdbx_seq_one_letter_code
_entity_poly.pdbx_strand_id
1 'polypeptide(L)'
;MERLLARKNVAALCRMLSHRDALVRRRAVQALGELGEGTRCIVDRLPVESDGWVKEYAVEALRAIGSPAAIDQLTLLAFSSDRKLAHTAAHILSRMHDSRAQTAFLLYDALRQNAWDAVDALGPEAGSLATVVAQSDAFRGWPSAKRKRLLDFAVRRDAKPTTLGRDNLAEMGVFVGGIHTIADLLKALKHRSPDVQIAAADTLGHAGRRWVIPAVYRRYRARLVDEAHSDVAIALARALIRLGDNRPIRHYLSQINQGDGTAGEALARINLPETVRALFRYAVEQREHRPLLLSALQQCGPEAVEFLADTVDSSSREAKRIFTSLLQFSDHPERVNLLAELARDPDDGVQRAAVQALAAANTADAATKLYLMAEDGPHALLINALSSMSHPAAPDYLKRLIPDLTLLHGIVLDEERQPLEGARLQVIREVHAGQWEGLSTRITVGEDGSFSLAVLDLQEGAHLELIRLPKSFEGTSQTYRVPVALQRGRTHSLEAHIDRFFGTLRVQLIVEPD
;
A
#
# COMPACT_ATOMS: atom_id res chain seq x y z
N MET A 1 -6.55 -18.61 -66.47
CA MET A 1 -5.70 -17.87 -65.53
C MET A 1 -4.97 -16.72 -66.21
N GLU A 2 -4.21 -16.97 -67.27
CA GLU A 2 -3.45 -15.95 -68.03
C GLU A 2 -4.29 -14.74 -68.46
N ARG A 3 -5.52 -14.96 -68.95
CA ARG A 3 -6.45 -13.85 -69.28
C ARG A 3 -6.85 -12.98 -68.08
N LEU A 4 -6.92 -13.55 -66.88
CA LEU A 4 -7.24 -12.80 -65.65
C LEU A 4 -6.02 -12.02 -65.15
N LEU A 5 -4.82 -12.61 -65.27
CA LEU A 5 -3.55 -11.97 -64.95
C LEU A 5 -3.28 -10.79 -65.89
N ALA A 6 -3.44 -10.99 -67.21
CA ALA A 6 -3.27 -9.93 -68.21
C ALA A 6 -4.23 -8.75 -68.02
N ARG A 7 -5.43 -9.00 -67.45
CA ARG A 7 -6.43 -7.98 -67.12
C ARG A 7 -6.31 -7.43 -65.70
N LYS A 8 -5.32 -7.88 -64.91
CA LYS A 8 -5.14 -7.53 -63.49
C LYS A 8 -6.42 -7.68 -62.65
N ASN A 9 -7.22 -8.71 -62.92
CA ASN A 9 -8.54 -8.86 -62.29
C ASN A 9 -8.45 -9.57 -60.92
N VAL A 10 -8.06 -8.82 -59.89
CA VAL A 10 -7.86 -9.33 -58.51
C VAL A 10 -9.14 -9.92 -57.92
N ALA A 11 -10.30 -9.30 -58.14
CA ALA A 11 -11.58 -9.81 -57.63
C ALA A 11 -11.95 -11.19 -58.21
N ALA A 12 -11.67 -11.43 -59.49
CA ALA A 12 -11.85 -12.75 -60.09
C ALA A 12 -10.84 -13.76 -59.56
N LEU A 13 -9.58 -13.37 -59.36
CA LEU A 13 -8.54 -14.24 -58.80
C LEU A 13 -8.86 -14.64 -57.35
N CYS A 14 -9.30 -13.72 -56.50
CA CYS A 14 -9.74 -14.03 -55.14
C CYS A 14 -10.90 -15.05 -55.12
N ARG A 15 -11.85 -14.98 -56.07
CA ARG A 15 -12.92 -16.01 -56.20
C ARG A 15 -12.37 -17.39 -56.55
N MET A 16 -11.31 -17.46 -57.35
CA MET A 16 -10.67 -18.73 -57.74
C MET A 16 -9.95 -19.43 -56.58
N LEU A 17 -9.66 -18.71 -55.48
CA LEU A 17 -9.13 -19.31 -54.24
C LEU A 17 -10.12 -20.29 -53.57
N SER A 18 -11.40 -20.26 -53.96
CA SER A 18 -12.42 -21.19 -53.47
C SER A 18 -12.77 -22.29 -54.48
N HIS A 19 -11.99 -22.44 -55.56
CA HIS A 19 -12.24 -23.45 -56.58
C HIS A 19 -11.95 -24.87 -56.05
N ARG A 20 -12.75 -25.86 -56.49
CA ARG A 20 -12.63 -27.27 -56.06
C ARG A 20 -11.27 -27.89 -56.40
N ASP A 21 -10.72 -27.51 -57.54
CA ASP A 21 -9.42 -28.00 -58.05
C ASP A 21 -8.26 -27.21 -57.43
N ALA A 22 -7.35 -27.92 -56.75
CA ALA A 22 -6.17 -27.38 -56.12
C ALA A 22 -5.20 -26.72 -57.11
N LEU A 23 -5.11 -27.20 -58.35
CA LEU A 23 -4.26 -26.60 -59.38
C LEU A 23 -4.77 -25.19 -59.76
N VAL A 24 -6.09 -25.00 -59.81
CA VAL A 24 -6.71 -23.71 -60.06
C VAL A 24 -6.47 -22.76 -58.89
N ARG A 25 -6.62 -23.23 -57.64
CA ARG A 25 -6.32 -22.44 -56.44
C ARG A 25 -4.84 -22.02 -56.42
N ARG A 26 -3.92 -22.95 -56.67
CA ARG A 26 -2.47 -22.69 -56.74
C ARG A 26 -2.13 -21.61 -57.76
N ARG A 27 -2.65 -21.75 -58.99
CA ARG A 27 -2.43 -20.76 -60.05
C ARG A 27 -3.04 -19.39 -59.72
N ALA A 28 -4.15 -19.35 -58.98
CA ALA A 28 -4.77 -18.10 -58.56
C ALA A 28 -3.93 -17.39 -57.49
N VAL A 29 -3.44 -18.14 -56.50
CA VAL A 29 -2.51 -17.64 -55.47
C VAL A 29 -1.23 -17.10 -56.10
N GLN A 30 -0.63 -17.85 -57.03
CA GLN A 30 0.57 -17.43 -57.76
C GLN A 30 0.33 -16.12 -58.52
N ALA A 31 -0.78 -16.03 -59.26
CA ALA A 31 -1.15 -14.83 -60.00
C ALA A 31 -1.36 -13.61 -59.08
N LEU A 32 -1.94 -13.80 -57.89
CA LEU A 32 -2.08 -12.73 -56.89
C LEU A 32 -0.70 -12.26 -56.38
N GLY A 33 0.22 -13.19 -56.14
CA GLY A 33 1.61 -12.89 -55.80
C GLY A 33 2.34 -12.10 -56.89
N GLU A 34 2.21 -12.50 -58.15
CA GLU A 34 2.78 -11.81 -59.31
C GLU A 34 2.23 -10.40 -59.51
N LEU A 35 0.96 -10.18 -59.14
CA LEU A 35 0.34 -8.85 -59.19
C LEU A 35 0.72 -7.97 -57.99
N GLY A 36 1.27 -8.56 -56.91
CA GLY A 36 1.51 -7.84 -55.66
C GLY A 36 0.24 -7.43 -54.92
N GLU A 37 -0.90 -8.07 -55.20
CA GLU A 37 -2.21 -7.72 -54.64
C GLU A 37 -2.96 -8.95 -54.08
N GLY A 38 -3.99 -8.71 -53.27
CA GLY A 38 -4.87 -9.78 -52.77
C GLY A 38 -4.46 -10.38 -51.42
N THR A 39 -3.63 -9.71 -50.63
CA THR A 39 -3.23 -10.14 -49.27
C THR A 39 -4.43 -10.62 -48.45
N ARG A 40 -5.51 -9.83 -48.39
CA ARG A 40 -6.70 -10.16 -47.60
C ARG A 40 -7.35 -11.48 -48.02
N CYS A 41 -7.54 -11.72 -49.32
CA CYS A 41 -8.20 -12.93 -49.77
C CYS A 41 -7.32 -14.19 -49.64
N ILE A 42 -5.99 -14.03 -49.70
CA ILE A 42 -5.04 -15.10 -49.36
C ILE A 42 -5.13 -15.42 -47.86
N VAL A 43 -5.07 -14.39 -47.00
CA VAL A 43 -5.15 -14.50 -45.53
C VAL A 43 -6.46 -15.17 -45.10
N ASP A 44 -7.59 -14.74 -45.65
CA ASP A 44 -8.91 -15.28 -45.32
C ASP A 44 -9.05 -16.77 -45.72
N ARG A 45 -8.35 -17.21 -46.77
CA ARG A 45 -8.45 -18.58 -47.29
C ARG A 45 -7.49 -19.56 -46.63
N LEU A 46 -6.33 -19.09 -46.18
CA LEU A 46 -5.25 -19.94 -45.66
C LEU A 46 -5.66 -20.87 -44.50
N PRO A 47 -6.48 -20.45 -43.50
CA PRO A 47 -6.89 -21.31 -42.39
C PRO A 47 -7.73 -22.53 -42.79
N VAL A 48 -8.44 -22.44 -43.92
CA VAL A 48 -9.34 -23.49 -44.43
C VAL A 48 -8.76 -24.24 -45.61
N GLU A 49 -7.52 -23.93 -46.02
CA GLU A 49 -6.83 -24.66 -47.08
C GLU A 49 -6.29 -25.98 -46.57
N SER A 50 -6.58 -27.07 -47.29
CA SER A 50 -6.13 -28.42 -46.94
C SER A 50 -4.93 -28.87 -47.76
N ASP A 51 -4.71 -28.31 -48.95
CA ASP A 51 -3.61 -28.69 -49.82
C ASP A 51 -2.30 -28.01 -49.41
N GLY A 52 -1.28 -28.82 -49.10
CA GLY A 52 0.02 -28.34 -48.64
C GLY A 52 0.78 -27.52 -49.69
N TRP A 53 0.64 -27.83 -50.98
CA TRP A 53 1.26 -27.04 -52.04
C TRP A 53 0.59 -25.69 -52.17
N VAL A 54 -0.73 -25.61 -52.06
CA VAL A 54 -1.44 -24.32 -52.10
C VAL A 54 -1.01 -23.42 -50.94
N LYS A 55 -0.80 -23.97 -49.73
CA LYS A 55 -0.26 -23.22 -48.58
C LYS A 55 1.14 -22.67 -48.82
N GLU A 56 2.04 -23.48 -49.37
CA GLU A 56 3.41 -23.04 -49.71
C GLU A 56 3.39 -21.92 -50.76
N TYR A 57 2.60 -22.07 -51.82
CA TYR A 57 2.44 -21.01 -52.82
C TYR A 57 1.80 -19.75 -52.22
N ALA A 58 0.92 -19.88 -51.22
CA ALA A 58 0.33 -18.74 -50.54
C ALA A 58 1.37 -17.98 -49.72
N VAL A 59 2.26 -18.69 -49.03
CA VAL A 59 3.38 -18.11 -48.30
C VAL A 59 4.37 -17.41 -49.25
N GLU A 60 4.67 -18.01 -50.40
CA GLU A 60 5.48 -17.38 -51.46
C GLU A 60 4.78 -16.16 -52.09
N ALA A 61 3.47 -16.21 -52.30
CA ALA A 61 2.70 -15.07 -52.79
C ALA A 61 2.70 -13.92 -51.77
N LEU A 62 2.57 -14.21 -50.47
CA LEU A 62 2.68 -13.19 -49.41
C LEU A 62 4.08 -12.55 -49.39
N ARG A 63 5.15 -13.33 -49.63
CA ARG A 63 6.50 -12.79 -49.82
C ARG A 63 6.58 -11.83 -51.00
N ALA A 64 6.02 -12.21 -52.15
CA ALA A 64 6.02 -11.39 -53.36
C ALA A 64 5.22 -10.09 -53.17
N ILE A 65 4.11 -10.14 -52.43
CA ILE A 65 3.29 -8.97 -52.12
C ILE A 65 4.02 -7.99 -51.18
N GLY A 66 4.67 -8.51 -50.13
CA GLY A 66 5.54 -7.71 -49.26
C GLY A 66 4.86 -6.57 -48.47
N SER A 67 3.53 -6.45 -48.51
CA SER A 67 2.80 -5.43 -47.76
C SER A 67 2.91 -5.67 -46.24
N PRO A 68 2.74 -4.65 -45.37
CA PRO A 68 2.78 -4.83 -43.92
C PRO A 68 1.81 -5.91 -43.42
N ALA A 69 0.61 -5.99 -44.00
CA ALA A 69 -0.36 -7.05 -43.70
C ALA A 69 0.11 -8.45 -44.14
N ALA A 70 0.86 -8.55 -45.25
CA ALA A 70 1.46 -9.81 -45.67
C ALA A 70 2.59 -10.25 -44.73
N ILE A 71 3.40 -9.30 -44.25
CA ILE A 71 4.46 -9.54 -43.26
C ILE A 71 3.86 -9.97 -41.92
N ASP A 72 2.77 -9.34 -41.47
CA ASP A 72 2.05 -9.74 -40.26
C ASP A 72 1.53 -11.18 -40.39
N GLN A 73 0.97 -11.54 -41.55
CA GLN A 73 0.54 -12.92 -41.79
C GLN A 73 1.72 -13.90 -41.78
N LEU A 74 2.84 -13.56 -42.42
CA LEU A 74 4.06 -14.39 -42.39
C LEU A 74 4.58 -14.55 -40.95
N THR A 75 4.52 -13.49 -40.14
CA THR A 75 4.87 -13.50 -38.71
C THR A 75 3.98 -14.45 -37.93
N LEU A 76 2.66 -14.39 -38.14
CA LEU A 76 1.70 -15.31 -37.52
C LEU A 76 2.01 -16.77 -37.89
N LEU A 77 2.30 -17.02 -39.17
CA LEU A 77 2.58 -18.36 -39.69
C LEU A 77 3.91 -18.93 -39.19
N ALA A 78 4.92 -18.11 -38.94
CA ALA A 78 6.19 -18.53 -38.33
C ALA A 78 5.99 -19.18 -36.95
N PHE A 79 4.86 -18.89 -36.29
CA PHE A 79 4.42 -19.50 -35.04
C PHE A 79 3.24 -20.47 -35.23
N SER A 80 3.09 -21.07 -36.40
CA SER A 80 2.07 -22.10 -36.65
C SER A 80 2.40 -23.44 -35.95
N SER A 81 1.38 -24.18 -35.54
CA SER A 81 1.50 -25.60 -35.15
C SER A 81 1.96 -26.51 -36.30
N ASP A 82 1.72 -26.11 -37.56
CA ASP A 82 2.27 -26.78 -38.73
C ASP A 82 3.77 -26.44 -38.87
N ARG A 83 4.63 -27.37 -38.45
CA ARG A 83 6.08 -27.20 -38.43
C ARG A 83 6.68 -26.86 -39.80
N LYS A 84 6.14 -27.40 -40.89
CA LYS A 84 6.67 -27.16 -42.24
C LYS A 84 6.34 -25.72 -42.67
N LEU A 85 5.10 -25.31 -42.42
CA LEU A 85 4.62 -23.96 -42.72
C LEU A 85 5.35 -22.91 -41.88
N ALA A 86 5.53 -23.17 -40.58
CA ALA A 86 6.26 -22.32 -39.66
C ALA A 86 7.73 -22.12 -40.08
N HIS A 87 8.40 -23.21 -40.45
CA HIS A 87 9.78 -23.13 -40.94
C HIS A 87 9.89 -22.32 -42.24
N THR A 88 8.97 -22.54 -43.18
CA THR A 88 8.94 -21.83 -44.46
C THR A 88 8.72 -20.34 -44.27
N ALA A 89 7.74 -19.96 -43.44
CA ALA A 89 7.45 -18.56 -43.14
C ALA A 89 8.63 -17.86 -42.44
N ALA A 90 9.24 -18.50 -41.45
CA ALA A 90 10.44 -17.96 -40.79
C ALA A 90 11.63 -17.80 -41.75
N HIS A 91 11.85 -18.78 -42.64
CA HIS A 91 12.90 -18.70 -43.66
C HIS A 91 12.66 -17.53 -44.61
N ILE A 92 11.41 -17.32 -45.05
CA ILE A 92 11.05 -16.18 -45.89
C ILE A 92 11.32 -14.86 -45.17
N LEU A 93 10.86 -14.69 -43.93
CA LEU A 93 11.09 -13.48 -43.14
C LEU A 93 12.60 -13.17 -43.02
N SER A 94 13.44 -14.19 -42.84
CA SER A 94 14.90 -14.03 -42.74
C SER A 94 15.58 -13.50 -44.01
N ARG A 95 14.95 -13.69 -45.18
CA ARG A 95 15.50 -13.33 -46.50
C ARG A 95 14.88 -12.05 -47.07
N MET A 96 13.87 -11.50 -46.42
CA MET A 96 13.25 -10.25 -46.83
C MET A 96 14.10 -9.07 -46.35
N HIS A 97 14.32 -8.11 -47.25
CA HIS A 97 15.08 -6.89 -46.93
C HIS A 97 14.23 -5.77 -46.30
N ASP A 98 12.93 -6.01 -46.11
CA ASP A 98 12.01 -5.07 -45.45
C ASP A 98 12.29 -4.98 -43.93
N SER A 99 12.26 -3.77 -43.37
CA SER A 99 12.59 -3.51 -41.95
C SER A 99 11.64 -4.22 -40.97
N ARG A 100 10.35 -4.28 -41.31
CA ARG A 100 9.35 -4.96 -40.49
C ARG A 100 9.57 -6.47 -40.55
N ALA A 101 9.90 -7.01 -41.72
CA ALA A 101 10.21 -8.43 -41.88
C ALA A 101 11.48 -8.84 -41.12
N GLN A 102 12.54 -8.01 -41.14
CA GLN A 102 13.74 -8.21 -40.34
C GLN A 102 13.43 -8.19 -38.83
N THR A 103 12.64 -7.21 -38.37
CA THR A 103 12.20 -7.13 -36.97
C THR A 103 11.37 -8.36 -36.57
N ALA A 104 10.48 -8.82 -37.45
CA ALA A 104 9.68 -10.02 -37.21
C ALA A 104 10.55 -11.28 -37.09
N PHE A 105 11.57 -11.42 -37.93
CA PHE A 105 12.52 -12.54 -37.85
C PHE A 105 13.36 -12.50 -36.57
N LEU A 106 13.89 -11.33 -36.18
CA LEU A 106 14.63 -11.17 -34.93
C LEU A 106 13.76 -11.47 -33.72
N LEU A 107 12.50 -11.01 -33.71
CA LEU A 107 11.53 -11.35 -32.68
C LEU A 107 11.27 -12.87 -32.64
N TYR A 108 11.11 -13.52 -33.80
CA TYR A 108 10.93 -14.97 -33.89
C TYR A 108 12.11 -15.73 -33.28
N ASP A 109 13.33 -15.38 -33.65
CA ASP A 109 14.55 -16.04 -33.20
C ASP A 109 14.76 -15.87 -31.68
N ALA A 110 14.64 -14.64 -31.19
CA ALA A 110 14.76 -14.33 -29.76
C ALA A 110 13.70 -15.06 -28.93
N LEU A 111 12.45 -15.12 -29.39
CA LEU A 111 11.38 -15.84 -28.70
C LEU A 111 11.56 -17.35 -28.72
N ARG A 112 12.16 -17.94 -29.77
CA ARG A 112 12.51 -19.37 -29.75
C ARG A 112 13.60 -19.68 -28.74
N GLN A 113 14.60 -18.82 -28.65
CA GLN A 113 15.72 -18.97 -27.72
C GLN A 113 15.40 -18.55 -26.28
N ASN A 114 14.22 -17.96 -26.05
CA ASN A 114 13.83 -17.29 -24.80
C ASN A 114 14.82 -16.17 -24.39
N ALA A 115 15.47 -15.53 -25.35
CA ALA A 115 16.41 -14.43 -25.14
C ALA A 115 15.66 -13.11 -24.95
N TRP A 116 15.11 -12.90 -23.75
CA TRP A 116 14.28 -11.72 -23.46
C TRP A 116 15.04 -10.40 -23.53
N ASP A 117 16.33 -10.39 -23.22
CA ASP A 117 17.17 -9.19 -23.39
C ASP A 117 17.24 -8.75 -24.86
N ALA A 118 17.29 -9.72 -25.78
CA ALA A 118 17.25 -9.44 -27.21
C ALA A 118 15.87 -8.93 -27.64
N VAL A 119 14.77 -9.46 -27.08
CA VAL A 119 13.40 -8.94 -27.30
C VAL A 119 13.30 -7.49 -26.83
N ASP A 120 13.79 -7.20 -25.64
CA ASP A 120 13.75 -5.86 -25.04
C ASP A 120 14.62 -4.85 -25.82
N ALA A 121 15.68 -5.30 -26.49
CA ALA A 121 16.52 -4.47 -27.37
C ALA A 121 15.89 -4.16 -28.73
N LEU A 122 14.80 -4.83 -29.14
CA LEU A 122 14.15 -4.56 -30.42
C LEU A 122 13.48 -3.17 -30.43
N GLY A 123 13.35 -2.59 -31.62
CA GLY A 123 12.69 -1.29 -31.83
C GLY A 123 11.17 -1.29 -31.57
N PRO A 124 10.50 -0.13 -31.68
CA PRO A 124 9.07 0.02 -31.37
C PRO A 124 8.16 -0.86 -32.24
N GLU A 125 8.54 -1.13 -33.49
CA GLU A 125 7.77 -2.00 -34.41
C GLU A 125 7.53 -3.41 -33.85
N ALA A 126 8.45 -3.91 -33.02
CA ALA A 126 8.35 -5.21 -32.38
C ALA A 126 7.15 -5.33 -31.44
N GLY A 127 6.68 -4.21 -30.86
CA GLY A 127 5.47 -4.20 -30.03
C GLY A 127 4.23 -4.62 -30.83
N SER A 128 4.05 -4.05 -32.03
CA SER A 128 2.96 -4.43 -32.93
C SER A 128 3.08 -5.90 -33.38
N LEU A 129 4.28 -6.37 -33.71
CA LEU A 129 4.53 -7.76 -34.11
C LEU A 129 4.30 -8.74 -32.96
N ALA A 130 4.59 -8.36 -31.70
CA ALA A 130 4.29 -9.17 -30.54
C ALA A 130 2.77 -9.41 -30.38
N THR A 131 1.93 -8.43 -30.71
CA THR A 131 0.46 -8.63 -30.75
C THR A 131 0.02 -9.58 -31.86
N VAL A 132 0.74 -9.62 -32.98
CA VAL A 132 0.53 -10.60 -34.06
C VAL A 132 0.92 -11.99 -33.59
N VAL A 133 2.10 -12.15 -32.98
CA VAL A 133 2.58 -13.44 -32.44
C VAL A 133 1.60 -14.00 -31.40
N ALA A 134 1.01 -13.14 -30.57
CA ALA A 134 0.07 -13.54 -29.54
C ALA A 134 -1.28 -14.08 -30.08
N GLN A 135 -1.55 -13.90 -31.38
CA GLN A 135 -2.70 -14.52 -32.06
C GLN A 135 -2.41 -15.92 -32.61
N SER A 136 -1.14 -16.34 -32.59
CA SER A 136 -0.75 -17.65 -33.13
C SER A 136 -1.33 -18.81 -32.31
N ASP A 137 -1.49 -19.95 -32.96
CA ASP A 137 -1.88 -21.20 -32.31
C ASP A 137 -0.78 -21.70 -31.34
N ALA A 138 0.50 -21.56 -31.70
CA ALA A 138 1.60 -21.93 -30.81
C ALA A 138 1.62 -21.12 -29.52
N PHE A 139 1.28 -19.82 -29.56
CA PHE A 139 1.22 -18.97 -28.36
C PHE A 139 0.31 -19.56 -27.27
N ARG A 140 -0.81 -20.19 -27.66
CA ARG A 140 -1.75 -20.82 -26.71
C ARG A 140 -1.10 -21.93 -25.90
N GLY A 141 -0.14 -22.65 -26.49
CA GLY A 141 0.59 -23.75 -25.85
C GLY A 141 1.83 -23.32 -25.05
N TRP A 142 2.17 -22.02 -24.99
CA TRP A 142 3.35 -21.56 -24.25
C TRP A 142 3.13 -21.54 -22.74
N PRO A 143 4.21 -21.68 -21.93
CA PRO A 143 4.15 -21.47 -20.49
C PRO A 143 3.59 -20.08 -20.14
N SER A 144 2.80 -19.99 -19.06
CA SER A 144 2.14 -18.74 -18.63
C SER A 144 3.10 -17.57 -18.42
N ALA A 145 4.29 -17.82 -17.85
CA ALA A 145 5.31 -16.78 -17.67
C ALA A 145 5.79 -16.20 -19.01
N LYS A 146 6.00 -17.06 -20.02
CA LYS A 146 6.42 -16.65 -21.36
C LYS A 146 5.33 -15.81 -22.06
N ARG A 147 4.07 -16.23 -21.94
CA ARG A 147 2.91 -15.51 -22.47
C ARG A 147 2.77 -14.13 -21.84
N LYS A 148 2.83 -14.05 -20.50
CA LYS A 148 2.75 -12.79 -19.75
C LYS A 148 3.86 -11.82 -20.18
N ARG A 149 5.10 -12.31 -20.30
CA ARG A 149 6.25 -11.47 -20.67
C ARG A 149 6.12 -10.91 -22.09
N LEU A 150 5.62 -11.68 -23.05
CA LEU A 150 5.36 -11.18 -24.42
C LEU A 150 4.29 -10.07 -24.42
N LEU A 151 3.21 -10.27 -23.66
CA LEU A 151 2.11 -9.31 -23.59
C LEU A 151 2.52 -8.01 -22.88
N ASP A 152 3.27 -8.11 -21.78
CA ASP A 152 3.85 -6.94 -21.08
C ASP A 152 4.76 -6.14 -22.02
N PHE A 153 5.62 -6.83 -22.78
CA PHE A 153 6.45 -6.20 -23.80
C PHE A 153 5.61 -5.46 -24.86
N ALA A 154 4.54 -6.08 -25.37
CA ALA A 154 3.67 -5.45 -26.37
C ALA A 154 3.00 -4.18 -25.84
N VAL A 155 2.49 -4.21 -24.60
CA VAL A 155 1.81 -3.07 -23.96
C VAL A 155 2.78 -1.93 -23.67
N ARG A 156 3.99 -2.21 -23.16
CA ARG A 156 5.02 -1.19 -22.91
C ARG A 156 5.48 -0.45 -24.16
N ARG A 157 5.20 -1.01 -25.34
CA ARG A 157 5.54 -0.44 -26.65
C ARG A 157 4.33 0.15 -27.36
N ASP A 158 3.30 0.54 -26.60
CA ASP A 158 2.07 1.19 -27.06
C ASP A 158 1.31 0.45 -28.17
N ALA A 159 1.48 -0.88 -28.26
CA ALA A 159 0.73 -1.66 -29.22
C ALA A 159 -0.74 -1.72 -28.78
N LYS A 160 -1.65 -1.18 -29.59
CA LYS A 160 -3.09 -1.30 -29.36
C LYS A 160 -3.47 -2.78 -29.40
N PRO A 161 -4.04 -3.36 -28.32
CA PRO A 161 -4.43 -4.77 -28.28
C PRO A 161 -5.75 -4.96 -29.06
N THR A 162 -5.74 -4.72 -30.36
CA THR A 162 -6.94 -4.75 -31.21
C THR A 162 -7.38 -6.17 -31.60
N THR A 163 -6.59 -7.20 -31.28
CA THR A 163 -6.77 -8.56 -31.85
C THR A 163 -6.46 -9.71 -30.89
N LEU A 164 -6.22 -9.43 -29.61
CA LEU A 164 -6.19 -10.47 -28.57
C LEU A 164 -7.64 -10.83 -28.22
N GLY A 165 -8.10 -12.00 -28.67
CA GLY A 165 -9.44 -12.49 -28.35
C GLY A 165 -9.73 -12.38 -26.86
N ARG A 166 -10.84 -11.70 -26.53
CA ARG A 166 -11.27 -11.33 -25.17
C ARG A 166 -11.29 -12.51 -24.19
N ASP A 167 -11.49 -13.72 -24.69
CA ASP A 167 -11.54 -14.95 -23.89
C ASP A 167 -10.16 -15.42 -23.40
N ASN A 168 -9.09 -15.19 -24.18
CA ASN A 168 -7.73 -15.63 -23.84
C ASN A 168 -7.07 -14.75 -22.77
N LEU A 169 -7.46 -13.48 -22.66
CA LEU A 169 -6.95 -12.57 -21.64
C LEU A 169 -7.59 -12.83 -20.27
N ALA A 170 -8.85 -13.27 -20.26
CA ALA A 170 -9.59 -13.62 -19.05
C ALA A 170 -9.09 -14.92 -18.39
N GLU A 171 -8.64 -15.90 -19.18
CA GLU A 171 -8.05 -17.16 -18.67
C GLU A 171 -6.61 -17.01 -18.16
N MET A 172 -5.85 -16.00 -18.61
CA MET A 172 -4.40 -15.94 -18.44
C MET A 172 -3.88 -15.06 -17.30
N GLY A 173 -4.73 -14.64 -16.35
CA GLY A 173 -4.27 -14.08 -15.07
C GLY A 173 -3.30 -12.90 -15.21
N VAL A 174 -3.62 -11.93 -16.07
CA VAL A 174 -2.88 -10.67 -16.11
C VAL A 174 -3.85 -9.50 -15.96
N PHE A 175 -3.95 -9.04 -14.72
CA PHE A 175 -4.36 -7.70 -14.32
C PHE A 175 -3.39 -6.67 -14.92
N VAL A 176 -3.47 -6.42 -16.23
CA VAL A 176 -2.92 -5.21 -16.83
C VAL A 176 -4.08 -4.23 -16.94
N GLY A 177 -3.91 -3.07 -16.30
CA GLY A 177 -4.93 -2.04 -16.23
C GLY A 177 -5.51 -1.69 -17.60
N GLY A 178 -6.84 -1.68 -17.71
CA GLY A 178 -7.51 -0.83 -18.68
C GLY A 178 -8.72 -1.38 -19.42
N ILE A 179 -8.99 -2.69 -19.48
CA ILE A 179 -10.19 -3.17 -20.19
C ILE A 179 -10.84 -4.35 -19.47
N HIS A 180 -11.73 -4.04 -18.54
CA HIS A 180 -12.68 -4.99 -17.97
C HIS A 180 -14.09 -4.58 -18.40
N THR A 181 -14.85 -5.46 -19.07
CA THR A 181 -16.29 -5.22 -19.16
C THR A 181 -16.92 -5.56 -17.81
N ILE A 182 -17.98 -4.85 -17.44
CA ILE A 182 -18.69 -5.09 -16.17
C ILE A 182 -19.22 -6.53 -16.11
N ALA A 183 -19.59 -7.12 -17.26
CA ALA A 183 -20.06 -8.49 -17.36
C ALA A 183 -18.98 -9.51 -16.95
N ASP A 184 -17.73 -9.30 -17.38
CA ASP A 184 -16.61 -10.18 -17.04
C ASP A 184 -16.27 -10.11 -15.55
N LEU A 185 -16.31 -8.91 -14.97
CA LEU A 185 -16.11 -8.71 -13.53
C LEU A 185 -17.21 -9.42 -12.72
N LEU A 186 -18.47 -9.33 -13.16
CA LEU A 186 -19.58 -10.04 -12.52
C LEU A 186 -19.44 -11.57 -12.60
N LYS A 187 -18.84 -12.09 -13.67
CA LYS A 187 -18.50 -13.52 -13.79
C LYS A 187 -17.34 -13.88 -12.85
N ALA A 188 -16.32 -13.03 -12.76
CA ALA A 188 -15.15 -13.22 -11.90
C ALA A 188 -15.49 -13.25 -10.40
N LEU A 189 -16.57 -12.61 -9.96
CA LEU A 189 -17.09 -12.76 -8.58
C LEU A 189 -17.45 -14.21 -8.19
N LYS A 190 -17.62 -15.10 -9.18
CA LYS A 190 -17.92 -16.53 -8.98
C LYS A 190 -16.71 -17.44 -9.20
N HIS A 191 -15.52 -16.87 -9.38
CA HIS A 191 -14.31 -17.64 -9.65
C HIS A 191 -13.91 -18.50 -8.44
N ARG A 192 -13.07 -19.53 -8.67
CA ARG A 192 -12.60 -20.43 -7.60
C ARG A 192 -11.52 -19.79 -6.72
N SER A 193 -10.63 -19.00 -7.30
CA SER A 193 -9.59 -18.27 -6.56
C SER A 193 -10.19 -17.08 -5.79
N PRO A 194 -9.85 -16.91 -4.49
CA PRO A 194 -10.20 -15.72 -3.70
C PRO A 194 -9.64 -14.41 -4.28
N ASP A 195 -8.40 -14.41 -4.75
CA ASP A 195 -7.72 -13.20 -5.28
C ASP A 195 -8.47 -12.61 -6.48
N VAL A 196 -8.95 -13.48 -7.38
CA VAL A 196 -9.75 -13.07 -8.54
C VAL A 196 -11.07 -12.44 -8.11
N GLN A 197 -11.68 -12.95 -7.05
CA GLN A 197 -12.94 -12.41 -6.54
C GLN A 197 -12.74 -11.07 -5.85
N ILE A 198 -11.68 -10.92 -5.06
CA ILE A 198 -11.30 -9.68 -4.38
C ILE A 198 -11.06 -8.60 -5.42
N ALA A 199 -10.19 -8.86 -6.40
CA ALA A 199 -9.86 -7.87 -7.42
C ALA A 199 -11.07 -7.52 -8.32
N ALA A 200 -11.95 -8.49 -8.62
CA ALA A 200 -13.19 -8.21 -9.33
C ALA A 200 -14.13 -7.31 -8.50
N ALA A 201 -14.27 -7.57 -7.19
CA ALA A 201 -15.07 -6.75 -6.30
C ALA A 201 -14.51 -5.32 -6.19
N ASP A 202 -13.21 -5.17 -5.95
CA ASP A 202 -12.56 -3.86 -5.87
C ASP A 202 -12.73 -3.08 -7.18
N THR A 203 -12.53 -3.72 -8.33
CA THR A 203 -12.70 -3.06 -9.64
C THR A 203 -14.14 -2.62 -9.87
N LEU A 204 -15.12 -3.45 -9.50
CA LEU A 204 -16.55 -3.10 -9.58
C LEU A 204 -16.90 -1.91 -8.68
N GLY A 205 -16.32 -1.86 -7.47
CA GLY A 205 -16.49 -0.74 -6.54
C GLY A 205 -15.97 0.58 -7.13
N HIS A 206 -14.74 0.58 -7.67
CA HIS A 206 -14.14 1.78 -8.27
C HIS A 206 -14.84 2.21 -9.58
N ALA A 207 -15.46 1.29 -10.32
CA ALA A 207 -16.19 1.63 -11.54
C ALA A 207 -17.44 2.51 -11.28
N GLY A 208 -17.95 2.55 -10.04
CA GLY A 208 -19.05 3.43 -9.63
C GLY A 208 -20.41 3.11 -10.27
N ARG A 209 -20.56 1.96 -10.92
CA ARG A 209 -21.77 1.58 -11.65
C ARG A 209 -22.81 0.96 -10.73
N ARG A 210 -23.66 1.78 -10.12
CA ARG A 210 -24.67 1.35 -9.12
C ARG A 210 -25.57 0.19 -9.53
N TRP A 211 -25.85 -0.02 -10.82
CA TRP A 211 -26.69 -1.13 -11.27
C TRP A 211 -26.10 -2.52 -10.96
N VAL A 212 -24.80 -2.63 -10.66
CA VAL A 212 -24.15 -3.90 -10.28
C VAL A 212 -24.44 -4.32 -8.83
N ILE A 213 -24.96 -3.41 -7.98
CA ILE A 213 -25.20 -3.64 -6.55
C ILE A 213 -25.98 -4.94 -6.30
N PRO A 214 -27.10 -5.26 -6.97
CA PRO A 214 -27.84 -6.50 -6.71
C PRO A 214 -27.02 -7.77 -6.97
N ALA A 215 -26.09 -7.74 -7.93
CA ALA A 215 -25.24 -8.88 -8.24
C ALA A 215 -24.12 -9.05 -7.21
N VAL A 216 -23.44 -7.95 -6.85
CA VAL A 216 -22.41 -7.94 -5.79
C VAL A 216 -23.02 -8.34 -4.45
N TYR A 217 -24.19 -7.79 -4.11
CA TYR A 217 -24.88 -8.07 -2.84
C TYR A 217 -25.31 -9.53 -2.71
N ARG A 218 -25.80 -10.15 -3.79
CA ARG A 218 -26.10 -11.59 -3.79
C ARG A 218 -24.85 -12.42 -3.48
N ARG A 219 -23.69 -12.02 -4.01
CA ARG A 219 -22.43 -12.72 -3.73
C ARG A 219 -21.97 -12.50 -2.31
N TYR A 220 -22.05 -11.27 -1.80
CA TYR A 220 -21.75 -10.93 -0.41
C TYR A 220 -22.60 -11.77 0.55
N ARG A 221 -23.93 -11.80 0.36
CA ARG A 221 -24.84 -12.59 1.21
C ARG A 221 -24.53 -14.09 1.20
N ALA A 222 -24.13 -14.65 0.05
CA ALA A 222 -23.72 -16.06 -0.02
C ALA A 222 -22.46 -16.33 0.83
N ARG A 223 -21.52 -15.38 0.87
CA ARG A 223 -20.29 -15.51 1.68
C ARG A 223 -20.54 -15.41 3.18
N LEU A 224 -21.57 -14.69 3.60
CA LEU A 224 -21.95 -14.60 5.02
C LEU A 224 -22.37 -15.95 5.64
N VAL A 225 -22.80 -16.92 4.82
CA VAL A 225 -23.22 -18.24 5.30
C VAL A 225 -22.03 -19.17 5.51
N ASP A 226 -21.01 -19.08 4.66
CA ASP A 226 -19.85 -19.98 4.68
C ASP A 226 -18.69 -19.40 5.51
N GLU A 227 -18.33 -18.13 5.30
CA GLU A 227 -17.15 -17.46 5.88
C GLU A 227 -17.38 -15.94 6.01
N ALA A 228 -18.11 -15.52 7.05
CA ALA A 228 -18.62 -14.16 7.22
C ALA A 228 -17.56 -13.04 7.24
N HIS A 229 -16.32 -13.37 7.61
CA HIS A 229 -15.19 -12.42 7.71
C HIS A 229 -14.02 -12.77 6.79
N SER A 230 -14.25 -13.59 5.76
CA SER A 230 -13.24 -13.87 4.73
C SER A 230 -12.81 -12.59 3.99
N ASP A 231 -11.59 -12.58 3.47
CA ASP A 231 -11.07 -11.47 2.67
C ASP A 231 -11.96 -11.13 1.47
N VAL A 232 -12.61 -12.15 0.91
CA VAL A 232 -13.59 -12.01 -0.18
C VAL A 232 -14.86 -11.29 0.31
N ALA A 233 -15.37 -11.61 1.51
CA ALA A 233 -16.52 -10.94 2.09
C ALA A 233 -16.23 -9.46 2.37
N ILE A 234 -15.05 -9.17 2.92
CA ILE A 234 -14.57 -7.80 3.18
C ILE A 234 -14.44 -7.01 1.87
N ALA A 235 -13.86 -7.60 0.82
CA ALA A 235 -13.75 -6.95 -0.49
C ALA A 235 -15.12 -6.67 -1.13
N LEU A 236 -16.06 -7.61 -1.03
CA LEU A 236 -17.43 -7.43 -1.50
C LEU A 236 -18.17 -6.34 -0.71
N ALA A 237 -18.00 -6.30 0.61
CA ALA A 237 -18.55 -5.26 1.47
C ALA A 237 -17.99 -3.87 1.09
N ARG A 238 -16.67 -3.76 0.92
CA ARG A 238 -16.00 -2.52 0.47
C ARG A 238 -16.53 -2.06 -0.89
N ALA A 239 -16.70 -2.98 -1.84
CA ALA A 239 -17.27 -2.67 -3.15
C ALA A 239 -18.70 -2.13 -3.06
N LEU A 240 -19.55 -2.75 -2.23
CA LEU A 240 -20.92 -2.30 -2.01
C LEU A 240 -20.98 -0.90 -1.40
N ILE A 241 -20.17 -0.64 -0.37
CA ILE A 241 -20.13 0.67 0.31
C ILE A 241 -19.69 1.76 -0.66
N ARG A 242 -18.64 1.52 -1.47
CA ARG A 242 -18.22 2.46 -2.54
C ARG A 242 -19.32 2.75 -3.57
N LEU A 243 -20.18 1.76 -3.85
CA LEU A 243 -21.33 1.94 -4.75
C LEU A 243 -22.51 2.67 -4.07
N GLY A 244 -22.42 2.95 -2.76
CA GLY A 244 -23.44 3.64 -1.96
C GLY A 244 -24.41 2.68 -1.25
N ASP A 245 -24.07 1.40 -1.11
CA ASP A 245 -24.87 0.42 -0.38
C ASP A 245 -24.28 0.16 1.02
N ASN A 246 -24.92 0.75 2.03
CA ASN A 246 -24.49 0.70 3.44
C ASN A 246 -25.02 -0.52 4.21
N ARG A 247 -25.67 -1.49 3.54
CA ARG A 247 -26.15 -2.72 4.19
C ARG A 247 -25.03 -3.52 4.88
N PRO A 248 -23.81 -3.66 4.31
CA PRO A 248 -22.71 -4.34 4.99
C PRO A 248 -22.31 -3.67 6.31
N ILE A 249 -22.29 -2.33 6.38
CA ILE A 249 -21.99 -1.58 7.61
C ILE A 249 -23.01 -1.94 8.70
N ARG A 250 -24.31 -1.90 8.38
CA ARG A 250 -25.37 -2.26 9.33
C ARG A 250 -25.26 -3.70 9.81
N HIS A 251 -24.87 -4.62 8.92
CA HIS A 251 -24.68 -6.02 9.26
C HIS A 251 -23.56 -6.19 10.29
N TYR A 252 -22.37 -5.67 10.03
CA TYR A 252 -21.24 -5.79 10.96
C TYR A 252 -21.48 -5.05 12.29
N LEU A 253 -22.09 -3.85 12.28
CA LEU A 253 -22.47 -3.16 13.53
C LEU A 253 -23.45 -3.98 14.36
N SER A 254 -24.40 -4.67 13.72
CA SER A 254 -25.32 -5.58 14.42
C SER A 254 -24.60 -6.78 15.06
N GLN A 255 -23.50 -7.26 14.48
CA GLN A 255 -22.71 -8.34 15.06
C GLN A 255 -21.87 -7.84 16.25
N ILE A 256 -21.33 -6.62 16.16
CA ILE A 256 -20.62 -6.00 17.30
C ILE A 256 -21.54 -5.87 18.51
N ASN A 257 -22.82 -5.53 18.32
CA ASN A 257 -23.81 -5.53 19.41
C ASN A 257 -24.05 -6.88 20.05
N GLN A 258 -23.79 -7.96 19.32
CA GLN A 258 -23.91 -9.32 19.82
C GLN A 258 -22.60 -9.77 20.51
N GLY A 259 -21.60 -8.89 20.63
CA GLY A 259 -20.31 -9.17 21.23
C GLY A 259 -19.26 -9.76 20.26
N ASP A 260 -19.53 -9.77 18.95
CA ASP A 260 -18.58 -10.26 17.96
C ASP A 260 -17.50 -9.22 17.65
N GLY A 261 -16.33 -9.35 18.29
CA GLY A 261 -15.18 -8.48 18.04
C GLY A 261 -14.61 -8.58 16.62
N THR A 262 -14.76 -9.72 15.95
CA THR A 262 -14.23 -9.94 14.59
C THR A 262 -14.99 -9.11 13.53
N ALA A 263 -16.24 -8.73 13.82
CA ALA A 263 -16.99 -7.79 13.00
C ALA A 263 -16.40 -6.36 13.06
N GLY A 264 -15.83 -5.97 14.20
CA GLY A 264 -15.07 -4.71 14.34
C GLY A 264 -13.82 -4.70 13.48
N GLU A 265 -13.04 -5.80 13.52
CA GLU A 265 -11.85 -5.98 12.68
C GLU A 265 -12.21 -5.96 11.19
N ALA A 266 -13.32 -6.59 10.78
CA ALA A 266 -13.78 -6.54 9.40
C ALA A 266 -14.11 -5.12 8.94
N LEU A 267 -14.80 -4.31 9.76
CA LEU A 267 -15.05 -2.91 9.44
C LEU A 267 -13.76 -2.09 9.40
N ALA A 268 -12.81 -2.34 10.30
CA ALA A 268 -11.50 -1.71 10.30
C ALA A 268 -10.74 -2.01 9.01
N ARG A 269 -10.76 -3.27 8.55
CA ARG A 269 -10.14 -3.70 7.28
C ARG A 269 -10.85 -3.12 6.04
N ILE A 270 -12.15 -2.80 6.12
CA ILE A 270 -12.84 -2.11 5.02
C ILE A 270 -12.27 -0.70 4.83
N ASN A 271 -11.98 0.00 5.93
CA ASN A 271 -11.36 1.34 6.02
C ASN A 271 -11.85 2.36 4.98
N LEU A 272 -13.17 2.60 4.94
CA LEU A 272 -13.78 3.65 4.11
C LEU A 272 -14.34 4.77 4.99
N PRO A 273 -14.44 6.02 4.49
CA PRO A 273 -14.95 7.16 5.26
C PRO A 273 -16.31 6.89 5.90
N GLU A 274 -17.24 6.27 5.15
CA GLU A 274 -18.58 5.92 5.64
C GLU A 274 -18.53 4.89 6.77
N THR A 275 -17.61 3.94 6.68
CA THR A 275 -17.41 2.90 7.69
C THR A 275 -16.84 3.48 8.98
N VAL A 276 -15.78 4.27 8.89
CA VAL A 276 -15.14 4.90 10.05
C VAL A 276 -16.11 5.85 10.76
N ARG A 277 -16.83 6.68 10.00
CA ARG A 277 -17.86 7.59 10.56
C ARG A 277 -19.00 6.83 11.23
N ALA A 278 -19.37 5.67 10.70
CA ALA A 278 -20.38 4.82 11.33
C ALA A 278 -19.87 4.19 12.63
N LEU A 279 -18.66 3.62 12.63
CA LEU A 279 -17.99 3.10 13.84
C LEU A 279 -17.89 4.17 14.93
N PHE A 280 -17.45 5.38 14.57
CA PHE A 280 -17.29 6.50 15.48
C PHE A 280 -18.62 6.93 16.10
N ARG A 281 -19.64 7.16 15.27
CA ARG A 281 -20.99 7.48 15.76
C ARG A 281 -21.51 6.41 16.70
N TYR A 282 -21.30 5.14 16.34
CA TYR A 282 -21.76 4.02 17.14
C TYR A 282 -21.01 3.92 18.49
N ALA A 283 -19.72 4.25 18.53
CA ALA A 283 -18.94 4.31 19.78
C ALA A 283 -19.43 5.40 20.74
N VAL A 284 -19.95 6.51 20.18
CA VAL A 284 -20.58 7.58 20.95
C VAL A 284 -21.91 7.10 21.55
N GLU A 285 -22.73 6.42 20.76
CA GLU A 285 -24.08 5.95 21.14
C GLU A 285 -24.04 4.75 22.10
N GLN A 286 -23.21 3.74 21.82
CA GLN A 286 -23.18 2.48 22.55
C GLN A 286 -22.04 2.43 23.58
N ARG A 287 -22.37 2.74 24.83
CA ARG A 287 -21.41 2.69 25.95
C ARG A 287 -20.90 1.28 26.25
N GLU A 288 -21.77 0.28 26.15
CA GLU A 288 -21.45 -1.11 26.50
C GLU A 288 -20.37 -1.72 25.59
N HIS A 289 -20.50 -1.54 24.28
CA HIS A 289 -19.57 -2.11 23.29
C HIS A 289 -18.44 -1.15 22.89
N ARG A 290 -18.32 -0.01 23.58
CA ARG A 290 -17.33 1.03 23.26
C ARG A 290 -15.90 0.51 23.18
N PRO A 291 -15.39 -0.36 24.08
CA PRO A 291 -14.02 -0.84 23.97
C PRO A 291 -13.73 -1.55 22.64
N LEU A 292 -14.66 -2.36 22.15
CA LEU A 292 -14.54 -3.04 20.86
C LEU A 292 -14.56 -2.04 19.70
N LEU A 293 -15.45 -1.04 19.75
CA LEU A 293 -15.57 -0.01 18.72
C LEU A 293 -14.33 0.90 18.67
N LEU A 294 -13.77 1.26 19.83
CA LEU A 294 -12.52 2.01 19.92
C LEU A 294 -11.34 1.20 19.37
N SER A 295 -11.24 -0.08 19.70
CA SER A 295 -10.22 -0.97 19.14
C SER A 295 -10.33 -1.04 17.61
N ALA A 296 -11.55 -1.18 17.07
CA ALA A 296 -11.77 -1.17 15.62
C ALA A 296 -11.38 0.18 14.98
N LEU A 297 -11.70 1.31 15.60
CA LEU A 297 -11.28 2.64 15.13
C LEU A 297 -9.76 2.82 15.16
N GLN A 298 -9.09 2.33 16.20
CA GLN A 298 -7.62 2.37 16.30
C GLN A 298 -6.96 1.51 15.21
N GLN A 299 -7.53 0.34 14.89
CA GLN A 299 -7.04 -0.52 13.81
C GLN A 299 -7.20 0.09 12.41
N CYS A 300 -8.05 1.11 12.24
CA CYS A 300 -8.18 1.84 10.97
C CYS A 300 -6.95 2.72 10.66
N GLY A 301 -6.08 2.99 11.64
CA GLY A 301 -4.86 3.75 11.44
C GLY A 301 -5.06 5.27 11.34
N PRO A 302 -4.06 6.01 10.80
CA PRO A 302 -4.13 7.47 10.65
C PRO A 302 -5.27 7.94 9.75
N GLU A 303 -5.72 7.13 8.78
CA GLU A 303 -6.84 7.43 7.89
C GLU A 303 -8.15 7.67 8.66
N ALA A 304 -8.33 7.04 9.83
CA ALA A 304 -9.50 7.31 10.66
C ALA A 304 -9.51 8.74 11.20
N VAL A 305 -8.33 9.31 11.48
CA VAL A 305 -8.21 10.72 11.88
C VAL A 305 -8.58 11.62 10.71
N GLU A 306 -8.05 11.35 9.51
CA GLU A 306 -8.38 12.11 8.29
C GLU A 306 -9.89 12.13 8.00
N PHE A 307 -10.57 10.97 8.12
CA PHE A 307 -11.99 10.88 7.81
C PHE A 307 -12.91 11.56 8.84
N LEU A 308 -12.40 11.75 10.06
CA LEU A 308 -13.16 12.27 11.20
C LEU A 308 -12.84 13.72 11.56
N ALA A 309 -11.66 14.26 11.21
CA ALA A 309 -11.21 15.59 11.62
C ALA A 309 -12.29 16.67 11.40
N ASP A 310 -12.83 16.77 10.19
CA ASP A 310 -13.88 17.75 9.83
C ASP A 310 -15.21 17.59 10.58
N THR A 311 -15.43 16.42 11.20
CA THR A 311 -16.71 16.11 11.86
C THR A 311 -16.70 16.42 13.36
N VAL A 312 -15.52 16.55 13.97
CA VAL A 312 -15.37 16.56 15.44
C VAL A 312 -15.75 17.91 16.06
N ASP A 313 -15.48 19.03 15.39
CA ASP A 313 -15.72 20.38 15.93
C ASP A 313 -17.17 20.62 16.33
N SER A 314 -18.10 20.11 15.52
CA SER A 314 -19.56 20.21 15.74
C SER A 314 -20.16 19.06 16.56
N SER A 315 -19.32 18.13 17.03
CA SER A 315 -19.78 16.92 17.72
C SER A 315 -19.95 17.14 19.23
N SER A 316 -20.63 16.19 19.88
CA SER A 316 -20.86 16.23 21.34
C SER A 316 -19.56 16.11 22.14
N ARG A 317 -19.56 16.53 23.41
CA ARG A 317 -18.41 16.35 24.33
C ARG A 317 -17.90 14.91 24.38
N GLU A 318 -18.80 13.93 24.27
CA GLU A 318 -18.43 12.51 24.29
C GLU A 318 -17.68 12.10 23.03
N ALA A 319 -18.13 12.59 21.87
CA ALA A 319 -17.46 12.36 20.59
C ALA A 319 -16.05 12.98 20.58
N LYS A 320 -15.90 14.22 21.07
CA LYS A 320 -14.60 14.87 21.21
C LYS A 320 -13.65 14.10 22.12
N ARG A 321 -14.15 13.54 23.23
CA ARG A 321 -13.36 12.67 24.12
C ARG A 321 -12.92 11.37 23.42
N ILE A 322 -13.83 10.72 22.70
CA ILE A 322 -13.49 9.51 21.93
C ILE A 322 -12.44 9.82 20.85
N PHE A 323 -12.59 10.94 20.15
CA PHE A 323 -11.62 11.37 19.14
C PHE A 323 -10.26 11.70 19.77
N THR A 324 -10.24 12.33 20.94
CA THR A 324 -9.00 12.56 21.72
C THR A 324 -8.30 11.24 22.04
N SER A 325 -9.05 10.22 22.48
CA SER A 325 -8.50 8.89 22.73
C SER A 325 -7.99 8.21 21.45
N LEU A 326 -8.60 8.46 20.29
CA LEU A 326 -8.09 7.97 19.00
C LEU A 326 -6.75 8.65 18.65
N LEU A 327 -6.68 9.97 18.77
CA LEU A 327 -5.47 10.75 18.50
C LEU A 327 -4.28 10.34 19.38
N GLN A 328 -4.53 10.01 20.65
CA GLN A 328 -3.49 9.59 21.59
C GLN A 328 -2.67 8.38 21.09
N PHE A 329 -3.31 7.45 20.38
CA PHE A 329 -2.66 6.23 19.88
C PHE A 329 -2.46 6.25 18.35
N SER A 330 -2.70 7.37 17.69
CA SER A 330 -2.57 7.51 16.24
C SER A 330 -1.19 8.00 15.85
N ASP A 331 -0.67 7.55 14.71
CA ASP A 331 0.56 8.08 14.09
C ASP A 331 0.27 9.20 13.07
N HIS A 332 -0.93 9.77 13.08
CA HIS A 332 -1.32 10.84 12.15
C HIS A 332 -0.41 12.09 12.31
N PRO A 333 0.09 12.69 11.21
CA PRO A 333 1.04 13.81 11.27
C PRO A 333 0.49 15.02 12.01
N GLU A 334 -0.79 15.34 11.84
CA GLU A 334 -1.44 16.48 12.51
C GLU A 334 -1.91 16.17 13.94
N ARG A 335 -1.55 15.01 14.51
CA ARG A 335 -1.98 14.59 15.86
C ARG A 335 -1.80 15.70 16.90
N VAL A 336 -0.61 16.30 16.96
CA VAL A 336 -0.27 17.30 17.98
C VAL A 336 -1.07 18.59 17.78
N ASN A 337 -1.28 19.02 16.53
CA ASN A 337 -2.08 20.20 16.22
C ASN A 337 -3.56 19.99 16.59
N LEU A 338 -4.15 18.86 16.20
CA LEU A 338 -5.54 18.51 16.53
C LEU A 338 -5.76 18.38 18.04
N LEU A 339 -4.80 17.78 18.76
CA LEU A 339 -4.86 17.74 20.23
C LEU A 339 -4.74 19.13 20.86
N ALA A 340 -3.92 20.03 20.30
CA ALA A 340 -3.79 21.40 20.78
C ALA A 340 -5.06 22.26 20.53
N GLU A 341 -5.81 21.96 19.48
CA GLU A 341 -7.14 22.55 19.25
C GLU A 341 -8.14 22.05 20.30
N LEU A 342 -8.21 20.74 20.54
CA LEU A 342 -9.10 20.14 21.56
C LEU A 342 -8.73 20.55 22.98
N ALA A 343 -7.46 20.84 23.25
CA ALA A 343 -7.00 21.36 24.54
C ALA A 343 -7.53 22.78 24.84
N ARG A 344 -8.05 23.49 23.83
CA ARG A 344 -8.73 24.78 23.98
C ARG A 344 -10.26 24.64 23.98
N ASP A 345 -10.79 23.43 23.96
CA ASP A 345 -12.24 23.20 23.98
C ASP A 345 -12.86 23.73 25.29
N PRO A 346 -14.05 24.36 25.23
CA PRO A 346 -14.72 24.89 26.43
C PRO A 346 -15.21 23.81 27.41
N ASP A 347 -15.33 22.54 26.99
CA ASP A 347 -15.64 21.45 27.92
C ASP A 347 -14.35 21.03 28.65
N ASP A 348 -14.31 21.25 29.97
CA ASP A 348 -13.18 20.87 30.83
C ASP A 348 -12.75 19.40 30.66
N GLY A 349 -13.70 18.50 30.39
CA GLY A 349 -13.42 17.08 30.23
C GLY A 349 -12.66 16.78 28.96
N VAL A 350 -13.01 17.46 27.86
CA VAL A 350 -12.28 17.41 26.57
C VAL A 350 -10.92 18.07 26.73
N GLN A 351 -10.87 19.29 27.28
CA GLN A 351 -9.62 20.02 27.51
C GLN A 351 -8.61 19.19 28.32
N ARG A 352 -9.02 18.63 29.47
CA ARG A 352 -8.11 17.82 30.31
C ARG A 352 -7.61 16.59 29.58
N ALA A 353 -8.49 15.88 28.86
CA ALA A 353 -8.09 14.69 28.10
C ALA A 353 -7.08 15.04 27.00
N ALA A 354 -7.29 16.15 26.29
CA ALA A 354 -6.40 16.58 25.21
C ALA A 354 -5.04 17.06 25.73
N VAL A 355 -5.01 17.81 26.83
CA VAL A 355 -3.76 18.22 27.50
C VAL A 355 -2.96 17.00 27.98
N GLN A 356 -3.63 16.00 28.56
CA GLN A 356 -2.98 14.75 28.98
C GLN A 356 -2.43 13.96 27.78
N ALA A 357 -3.18 13.90 26.68
CA ALA A 357 -2.72 13.25 25.44
C ALA A 357 -1.53 13.97 24.81
N LEU A 358 -1.48 15.31 24.85
CA LEU A 358 -0.31 16.09 24.43
C LEU A 358 0.93 15.76 25.27
N ALA A 359 0.78 15.73 26.61
CA ALA A 359 1.88 15.35 27.48
C ALA A 359 2.36 13.92 27.23
N ALA A 360 1.43 12.98 27.03
CA ALA A 360 1.74 11.59 26.72
C ALA A 360 2.44 11.41 25.37
N ALA A 361 2.22 12.30 24.39
CA ALA A 361 2.95 12.29 23.13
C ALA A 361 4.46 12.54 23.33
N ASN A 362 4.84 13.24 24.42
CA ASN A 362 6.21 13.41 24.88
C ASN A 362 7.20 13.90 23.78
N THR A 363 6.78 14.89 22.98
CA THR A 363 7.60 15.50 21.92
C THR A 363 7.90 16.97 22.20
N ALA A 364 8.93 17.52 21.54
CA ALA A 364 9.26 18.94 21.58
C ALA A 364 8.09 19.83 21.14
N ASP A 365 7.38 19.44 20.07
CA ASP A 365 6.24 20.19 19.54
C ASP A 365 5.09 20.20 20.56
N ALA A 366 4.74 19.05 21.13
CA ALA A 366 3.71 18.98 22.17
C ALA A 366 4.05 19.84 23.40
N ALA A 367 5.30 19.82 23.86
CA ALA A 367 5.78 20.68 24.95
C ALA A 367 5.63 22.17 24.59
N THR A 368 5.99 22.54 23.36
CA THR A 368 5.86 23.91 22.86
C THR A 368 4.40 24.36 22.80
N LYS A 369 3.49 23.52 22.32
CA LYS A 369 2.04 23.82 22.32
C LYS A 369 1.51 24.02 23.73
N LEU A 370 1.86 23.15 24.68
CA LEU A 370 1.46 23.25 26.08
C LEU A 370 1.97 24.54 26.73
N TYR A 371 3.22 24.93 26.46
CA TYR A 371 3.81 26.17 26.94
C TYR A 371 3.08 27.40 26.40
N LEU A 372 2.87 27.48 25.09
CA LEU A 372 2.16 28.61 24.47
C LEU A 372 0.72 28.74 24.97
N MET A 373 0.08 27.63 25.36
CA MET A 373 -1.26 27.64 25.95
C MET A 373 -1.28 28.13 27.40
N ALA A 374 -0.14 28.17 28.10
CA ALA A 374 -0.09 28.59 29.49
C ALA A 374 -0.36 30.08 29.68
N GLU A 375 -0.21 30.91 28.64
CA GLU A 375 -0.49 32.34 28.70
C GLU A 375 -1.96 32.65 29.02
N ASP A 376 -2.90 31.95 28.38
CA ASP A 376 -4.34 32.20 28.49
C ASP A 376 -5.15 31.01 29.05
N GLY A 377 -4.50 29.88 29.32
CA GLY A 377 -5.13 28.62 29.70
C GLY A 377 -5.11 28.31 31.21
N PRO A 378 -5.66 27.14 31.62
CA PRO A 378 -5.65 26.71 33.01
C PRO A 378 -4.21 26.36 33.48
N HIS A 379 -3.53 27.34 34.06
CA HIS A 379 -2.11 27.29 34.40
C HIS A 379 -1.69 26.02 35.18
N ALA A 380 -2.47 25.61 36.19
CA ALA A 380 -2.19 24.42 36.99
C ALA A 380 -2.25 23.11 36.18
N LEU A 381 -3.20 23.00 35.24
CA LEU A 381 -3.34 21.82 34.39
C LEU A 381 -2.15 21.68 33.44
N LEU A 382 -1.71 22.80 32.85
CA LEU A 382 -0.62 22.84 31.88
C LEU A 382 0.75 22.62 32.54
N ILE A 383 0.97 23.18 33.74
CA ILE A 383 2.15 22.88 34.55
C ILE A 383 2.22 21.38 34.88
N ASN A 384 1.11 20.79 35.33
CA ASN A 384 1.06 19.36 35.63
C ASN A 384 1.36 18.52 34.39
N ALA A 385 0.81 18.90 33.23
CA ALA A 385 1.06 18.23 31.95
C ALA A 385 2.54 18.27 31.57
N LEU A 386 3.15 19.46 31.53
CA LEU A 386 4.58 19.64 31.26
C LEU A 386 5.45 18.88 32.27
N SER A 387 5.07 18.86 33.55
CA SER A 387 5.82 18.16 34.60
C SER A 387 5.83 16.64 34.44
N SER A 388 4.86 16.08 33.71
CA SER A 388 4.77 14.64 33.45
C SER A 388 5.58 14.19 32.22
N MET A 389 6.10 15.13 31.43
CA MET A 389 6.86 14.85 30.22
C MET A 389 8.33 14.53 30.53
N SER A 390 8.90 13.60 29.78
CA SER A 390 10.32 13.24 29.84
C SER A 390 11.17 13.98 28.81
N HIS A 391 10.55 14.61 27.82
CA HIS A 391 11.26 15.35 26.77
C HIS A 391 11.94 16.61 27.34
N PRO A 392 13.22 16.90 26.99
CA PRO A 392 14.01 17.95 27.65
C PRO A 392 13.45 19.38 27.49
N ALA A 393 12.73 19.65 26.41
CA ALA A 393 12.03 20.92 26.20
C ALA A 393 11.00 21.24 27.31
N ALA A 394 10.40 20.24 27.97
CA ALA A 394 9.34 20.48 28.95
C ALA A 394 9.87 21.11 30.26
N PRO A 395 10.94 20.60 30.90
CA PRO A 395 11.61 21.29 32.01
C PRO A 395 12.02 22.73 31.69
N ASP A 396 12.54 23.00 30.49
CA ASP A 396 12.94 24.36 30.08
C ASP A 396 11.76 25.33 30.06
N TYR A 397 10.63 24.88 29.49
CA TYR A 397 9.40 25.66 29.51
C TYR A 397 8.83 25.82 30.92
N LEU A 398 8.91 24.79 31.77
CA LEU A 398 8.50 24.91 33.18
C LEU A 398 9.33 25.95 33.93
N LYS A 399 10.65 26.05 33.68
CA LYS A 399 11.52 27.06 34.30
C LYS A 399 11.12 28.48 33.90
N ARG A 400 10.62 28.66 32.67
CA ARG A 400 10.09 29.96 32.21
C ARG A 400 8.75 30.31 32.87
N LEU A 401 7.88 29.32 33.07
CA LEU A 401 6.58 29.52 33.73
C LEU A 401 6.71 29.66 35.26
N ILE A 402 7.71 29.02 35.86
CA ILE A 402 7.99 29.00 37.29
C ILE A 402 9.46 29.41 37.48
N PRO A 403 9.76 30.72 37.60
CA PRO A 403 11.14 31.20 37.69
C PRO A 403 11.95 30.59 38.84
N ASP A 404 11.29 30.29 39.97
CA ASP A 404 11.90 29.66 41.15
C ASP A 404 11.96 28.12 41.06
N LEU A 405 11.75 27.54 39.88
CA LEU A 405 11.85 26.10 39.66
C LEU A 405 13.30 25.64 39.77
N THR A 406 13.53 24.57 40.52
CA THR A 406 14.83 23.90 40.53
C THR A 406 14.90 23.01 39.29
N LEU A 407 15.93 23.23 38.49
CA LEU A 407 16.13 22.48 37.26
C LEU A 407 17.46 21.73 37.31
N LEU A 408 17.47 20.54 36.74
CA LEU A 408 18.62 19.65 36.69
C LEU A 408 18.84 19.14 35.27
N HIS A 409 19.93 19.53 34.64
CA HIS A 409 20.41 19.03 33.37
C HIS A 409 21.63 18.14 33.58
N GLY A 410 21.88 17.21 32.66
CA GLY A 410 23.12 16.46 32.74
C GLY A 410 23.27 15.37 31.71
N ILE A 411 24.36 14.62 31.86
CA ILE A 411 24.66 13.42 31.08
C ILE A 411 24.89 12.26 32.06
N VAL A 412 24.32 11.10 31.75
CA VAL A 412 24.61 9.83 32.42
C VAL A 412 25.53 9.00 31.53
N LEU A 413 26.66 8.61 32.10
CA LEU A 413 27.68 7.79 31.47
C LEU A 413 27.74 6.42 32.13
N ASP A 414 27.96 5.40 31.31
CA ASP A 414 28.20 4.03 31.74
C ASP A 414 29.61 3.85 32.30
N GLU A 415 29.92 2.59 32.62
CA GLU A 415 31.19 2.18 33.18
C GLU A 415 32.39 2.44 32.23
N GLU A 416 32.16 2.45 30.92
CA GLU A 416 33.12 2.73 29.84
C GLU A 416 33.21 4.22 29.48
N ARG A 417 32.52 5.10 30.23
CA ARG A 417 32.34 6.52 29.92
C ARG A 417 31.62 6.77 28.58
N GLN A 418 30.76 5.86 28.17
CA GLN A 418 29.86 6.03 27.04
C GLN A 418 28.49 6.48 27.53
N PRO A 419 27.72 7.22 26.73
CA PRO A 419 26.32 7.54 27.00
C PRO A 419 25.49 6.33 27.45
N LEU A 420 24.80 6.47 28.59
CA LEU A 420 23.93 5.41 29.12
C LEU A 420 22.47 5.60 28.69
N GLU A 421 22.18 5.19 27.47
CA GLU A 421 20.83 5.22 26.91
C GLU A 421 19.84 4.30 27.66
N GLY A 422 18.59 4.75 27.77
CA GLY A 422 17.47 3.87 28.16
C GLY A 422 17.36 3.60 29.66
N ALA A 423 18.32 4.07 30.47
CA ALA A 423 18.22 4.03 31.92
C ALA A 423 17.09 4.96 32.41
N ARG A 424 16.46 4.62 33.54
CA ARG A 424 15.42 5.46 34.16
C ARG A 424 16.03 6.31 35.25
N LEU A 425 15.71 7.60 35.27
CA LEU A 425 16.26 8.57 36.21
C LEU A 425 15.14 9.32 36.94
N GLN A 426 15.33 9.59 38.23
CA GLN A 426 14.39 10.37 39.03
C GLN A 426 15.10 11.02 40.22
N VAL A 427 14.66 12.21 40.63
CA VAL A 427 15.03 12.77 41.94
C VAL A 427 14.05 12.25 42.98
N ILE A 428 14.56 11.68 44.06
CA ILE A 428 13.79 11.09 45.15
C ILE A 428 14.25 11.62 46.50
N ARG A 429 13.45 11.44 47.55
CA ARG A 429 13.86 11.63 48.95
C ARG A 429 13.51 10.43 49.79
N GLU A 430 14.23 10.25 50.89
CA GLU A 430 13.87 9.27 51.91
C GLU A 430 12.90 9.92 52.90
N VAL A 431 11.71 9.32 53.07
CA VAL A 431 10.67 9.82 53.99
C VAL A 431 10.73 9.07 55.33
N HIS A 432 10.99 7.77 55.28
CA HIS A 432 11.26 6.90 56.42
C HIS A 432 12.34 5.90 56.00
N ALA A 433 13.02 5.25 56.96
CA ALA A 433 14.05 4.26 56.69
C ALA A 433 13.60 3.24 55.62
N GLY A 434 14.17 3.34 54.41
CA GLY A 434 13.85 2.49 53.26
C GLY A 434 12.60 2.86 52.44
N GLN A 435 11.82 3.87 52.84
CA GLN A 435 10.69 4.42 52.08
C GLN A 435 11.09 5.68 51.32
N TRP A 436 10.92 5.63 50.00
CA TRP A 436 11.34 6.69 49.08
C TRP A 436 10.14 7.34 48.39
N GLU A 437 10.22 8.65 48.19
CA GLU A 437 9.23 9.46 47.49
C GLU A 437 9.88 10.19 46.32
N GLY A 438 9.20 10.25 45.17
CA GLY A 438 9.67 10.98 44.00
C GLY A 438 9.44 12.49 44.13
N LEU A 439 10.50 13.28 44.00
CA LEU A 439 10.46 14.74 43.94
C LEU A 439 10.40 15.29 42.51
N SER A 440 10.70 14.44 41.52
CA SER A 440 10.56 14.74 40.09
C SER A 440 9.75 13.65 39.39
N THR A 441 9.32 13.93 38.16
CA THR A 441 8.89 12.86 37.26
C THR A 441 10.06 11.89 36.98
N ARG A 442 9.72 10.65 36.66
CA ARG A 442 10.69 9.64 36.25
C ARG A 442 10.84 9.71 34.74
N ILE A 443 12.06 9.92 34.30
CA ILE A 443 12.39 10.04 32.88
C ILE A 443 13.24 8.86 32.40
N THR A 444 13.38 8.76 31.08
CA THR A 444 14.35 7.86 30.44
C THR A 444 15.47 8.70 29.86
N VAL A 445 16.71 8.28 30.09
CA VAL A 445 17.92 8.93 29.57
C VAL A 445 17.98 8.77 28.05
N GLY A 446 18.31 9.86 27.34
CA GLY A 446 18.42 9.89 25.87
C GLY A 446 19.58 9.07 25.31
N GLU A 447 19.62 8.91 23.98
CA GLU A 447 20.66 8.17 23.25
C GLU A 447 22.07 8.74 23.48
N ASP A 448 22.17 10.06 23.59
CA ASP A 448 23.40 10.79 23.90
C ASP A 448 23.71 10.83 25.41
N GLY A 449 22.93 10.12 26.22
CA GLY A 449 23.08 10.07 27.67
C GLY A 449 22.50 11.30 28.36
N SER A 450 21.95 12.25 27.61
CA SER A 450 21.44 13.50 28.16
C SER A 450 20.12 13.30 28.90
N PHE A 451 19.85 14.19 29.84
CA PHE A 451 18.58 14.27 30.54
C PHE A 451 18.31 15.67 31.08
N SER A 452 17.03 15.94 31.36
CA SER A 452 16.57 17.17 32.00
C SER A 452 15.42 16.86 32.96
N LEU A 453 15.49 17.38 34.18
CA LEU A 453 14.51 17.15 35.25
C LEU A 453 14.09 18.48 35.88
N ALA A 454 12.78 18.63 36.07
CA ALA A 454 12.19 19.67 36.90
C ALA A 454 11.88 19.10 38.29
N VAL A 455 12.30 19.81 39.34
CA VAL A 455 11.97 19.48 40.73
C VAL A 455 11.04 20.56 41.27
N LEU A 456 9.76 20.21 41.38
CA LEU A 456 8.69 21.14 41.75
C LEU A 456 8.71 21.50 43.24
N ASP A 457 8.96 20.51 44.10
CA ASP A 457 9.06 20.69 45.55
C ASP A 457 10.37 20.10 46.04
N LEU A 458 11.40 20.94 46.13
CA LEU A 458 12.70 20.55 46.66
C LEU A 458 12.71 20.76 48.19
N GLN A 459 12.83 19.65 48.92
CA GLN A 459 13.08 19.63 50.37
C GLN A 459 14.45 19.03 50.68
N GLU A 460 14.91 19.13 51.93
CA GLU A 460 16.18 18.55 52.36
C GLU A 460 16.22 17.01 52.14
N GLY A 461 17.40 16.48 51.82
CA GLY A 461 17.60 15.02 51.64
C GLY A 461 17.34 14.48 50.23
N ALA A 462 17.47 15.30 49.19
CA ALA A 462 17.33 14.86 47.80
C ALA A 462 18.43 13.88 47.36
N HIS A 463 18.02 12.85 46.64
CA HIS A 463 18.87 11.83 46.04
C HIS A 463 18.54 11.69 44.56
N LEU A 464 19.57 11.42 43.75
CA LEU A 464 19.40 11.03 42.36
C LEU A 464 19.34 9.50 42.31
N GLU A 465 18.22 8.95 41.82
CA GLU A 465 18.02 7.53 41.59
C GLU A 465 18.14 7.22 40.10
N LEU A 466 19.04 6.30 39.77
CA LEU A 466 19.22 5.74 38.44
C LEU A 466 18.90 4.24 38.47
N ILE A 467 17.92 3.82 37.67
CA ILE A 467 17.53 2.41 37.51
C ILE A 467 17.94 1.96 36.11
N ARG A 468 18.90 1.04 36.06
CA ARG A 468 19.29 0.36 34.83
C ARG A 468 18.44 -0.88 34.64
N LEU A 469 17.72 -0.93 33.53
CA LEU A 469 16.93 -2.11 33.15
C LEU A 469 17.83 -3.16 32.46
N PRO A 470 17.54 -4.46 32.67
CA PRO A 470 18.29 -5.52 32.01
C PRO A 470 18.05 -5.51 30.50
N LYS A 471 19.07 -5.89 29.72
CA LYS A 471 18.95 -5.99 28.24
C LYS A 471 18.09 -7.19 27.80
N SER A 472 17.82 -8.16 28.69
CA SER A 472 16.96 -9.33 28.44
C SER A 472 15.92 -9.49 29.56
N PHE A 473 14.81 -10.18 29.27
CA PHE A 473 13.73 -10.44 30.23
C PHE A 473 14.15 -11.25 31.46
N GLU A 474 15.31 -11.90 31.42
CA GLU A 474 15.83 -12.76 32.50
C GLU A 474 16.82 -12.04 33.46
N GLY A 475 17.17 -10.78 33.20
CA GLY A 475 18.12 -10.04 34.04
C GLY A 475 17.48 -9.32 35.23
N THR A 476 18.27 -8.97 36.25
CA THR A 476 17.84 -8.14 37.38
C THR A 476 18.12 -6.65 37.11
N SER A 477 17.17 -5.78 37.44
CA SER A 477 17.38 -4.33 37.37
C SER A 477 18.37 -3.87 38.44
N GLN A 478 19.34 -3.03 38.07
CA GLN A 478 20.29 -2.44 39.00
C GLN A 478 19.81 -1.03 39.38
N THR A 479 19.81 -0.72 40.68
CA THR A 479 19.40 0.60 41.18
C THR A 479 20.58 1.27 41.86
N TYR A 480 20.89 2.49 41.45
CA TYR A 480 21.95 3.31 42.00
C TYR A 480 21.35 4.58 42.59
N ARG A 481 21.79 4.96 43.78
CA ARG A 481 21.34 6.18 44.47
C ARG A 481 22.52 6.96 44.99
N VAL A 482 22.46 8.27 44.86
CA VAL A 482 23.49 9.18 45.36
C VAL A 482 22.85 10.46 45.88
N PRO A 483 23.26 10.97 47.05
CA PRO A 483 22.77 12.25 47.54
C PRO A 483 23.18 13.38 46.59
N VAL A 484 22.27 14.32 46.35
CA VAL A 484 22.52 15.50 45.52
C VAL A 484 22.18 16.77 46.30
N ALA A 485 23.12 17.71 46.35
CA ALA A 485 22.97 18.98 47.05
C ALA A 485 22.37 20.05 46.12
N LEU A 486 21.10 19.88 45.77
CA LEU A 486 20.39 20.82 44.91
C LEU A 486 20.04 22.10 45.68
N GLN A 487 20.17 23.25 45.03
CA GLN A 487 19.75 24.56 45.55
C GLN A 487 18.37 24.93 44.99
N ARG A 488 17.45 25.33 45.87
CA ARG A 488 16.10 25.70 45.45
C ARG A 488 16.12 26.86 44.45
N GLY A 489 15.43 26.68 43.33
CA GLY A 489 15.28 27.70 42.28
C GLY A 489 16.49 27.89 41.36
N ARG A 490 17.52 27.06 41.49
CA ARG A 490 18.71 27.11 40.63
C ARG A 490 18.68 26.06 39.53
N THR A 491 19.38 26.35 38.44
CA THR A 491 19.72 25.37 37.41
C THR A 491 21.04 24.70 37.76
N HIS A 492 21.06 23.39 37.67
CA HIS A 492 22.24 22.58 37.95
C HIS A 492 22.58 21.75 36.73
N SER A 493 23.86 21.72 36.39
CA SER A 493 24.41 20.80 35.41
C SER A 493 25.13 19.68 36.13
N LEU A 494 24.93 18.42 35.70
CA LEU A 494 25.59 17.29 36.34
C LEU A 494 26.14 16.27 35.35
N GLU A 495 27.27 15.69 35.71
CA GLU A 495 27.83 14.51 35.05
C GLU A 495 27.74 13.33 36.01
N ALA A 496 26.93 12.33 35.66
CA ALA A 496 26.72 11.12 36.45
C ALA A 496 27.47 9.95 35.79
N HIS A 497 28.33 9.27 36.54
CA HIS A 497 29.06 8.11 36.05
C HIS A 497 28.92 6.91 36.98
N ILE A 498 28.77 5.72 36.41
CA ILE A 498 28.74 4.48 37.18
C ILE A 498 30.17 4.13 37.63
N ASP A 499 30.37 4.02 38.93
CA ASP A 499 31.62 3.54 39.51
C ASP A 499 31.62 2.01 39.58
N ARG A 500 32.43 1.40 38.70
CA ARG A 500 32.63 -0.05 38.62
C ARG A 500 33.10 -0.69 39.91
N PHE A 501 33.90 0.02 40.70
CA PHE A 501 34.58 -0.54 41.87
C PHE A 501 33.62 -0.70 43.04
N PHE A 502 32.71 0.27 43.21
CA PHE A 502 31.76 0.27 44.33
C PHE A 502 30.34 -0.11 43.91
N GLY A 503 30.06 -0.21 42.61
CA GLY A 503 28.69 -0.40 42.11
C GLY A 503 27.78 0.76 42.52
N THR A 504 28.29 2.00 42.48
CA THR A 504 27.58 3.21 42.91
C THR A 504 27.54 4.25 41.80
N LEU A 505 26.61 5.22 41.91
CA LEU A 505 26.59 6.38 41.03
C LEU A 505 27.46 7.47 41.63
N ARG A 506 28.41 7.99 40.87
CA ARG A 506 29.16 9.20 41.21
C ARG A 506 28.62 10.36 40.40
N VAL A 507 28.35 11.48 41.07
CA VAL A 507 27.80 12.69 40.44
C VAL A 507 28.75 13.84 40.68
N GLN A 508 29.12 14.52 39.60
CA GLN A 508 29.78 15.81 39.65
C GLN A 508 28.74 16.89 39.35
N LEU A 509 28.45 17.74 40.34
CA LEU A 509 27.47 18.81 40.25
C LEU A 509 28.17 20.14 39.97
N ILE A 510 27.73 20.83 38.93
CA ILE A 510 28.15 22.20 38.59
C ILE A 510 26.91 23.08 38.68
N VAL A 511 26.92 24.05 39.60
CA VAL A 511 25.85 25.05 39.69
C VAL A 511 26.09 26.07 38.58
N GLU A 512 25.12 26.25 37.69
CA GLU A 512 25.23 27.25 36.63
C GLU A 512 25.04 28.65 37.25
N PRO A 513 25.86 29.66 36.85
CA PRO A 513 25.60 31.04 37.21
C PRO A 513 24.28 31.51 36.58
N ASP A 514 23.50 32.32 37.31
CA ASP A 514 22.17 32.82 36.91
C ASP A 514 22.15 33.51 35.54
#